data_AF-A0A7L5T9B4-F1
#
_entry.id   AF-A0A7L5T9B4-F1
#
_cell.length_a   1.000
_cell.length_b   1.000
_cell.length_c   1.000
_cell.angle_alpha   90.00
_cell.angle_beta   90.00
_cell.angle_gamma   90.00
#
_symmetry.space_group_name_H-M   'P 1'
#
loop_
_entity.id
_entity.type
_entity.pdbx_description
1 polymer ?
#
loop_
_entity_poly.entity_id
_entity_poly.type
_entity_poly.pdbx_seq_one_letter_code
_entity_poly.pdbx_strand_id
1 'polypeptide(L)'
;MVTDADEFERLHHARTGRTAIRASAPFPGLRPALRTGRAKRLPIDLGGLTDLERAVLHAVRSIPSGQLRPITWLAREASLPSATRPIVEALAKNPVPVLIPCHRVTYEGGAPCDAAYAGRVGDALRSAEGIDMHRLEELTLRGAVFLGSDTTRIYCHPTCAHARRITRPHQVPFRTAGDARQAGYRACKSCRPATV
;
A
#
# COMPACT_ATOMS: atom_id res chain seq x y z
N MET A 1 6.79 18.43 12.35
CA MET A 1 5.90 18.91 11.27
C MET A 1 6.26 20.36 11.05
N VAL A 2 6.57 20.73 9.82
CA VAL A 2 6.82 22.14 9.46
C VAL A 2 5.49 22.87 9.55
N THR A 3 5.34 23.75 10.53
CA THR A 3 4.10 24.54 10.73
C THR A 3 4.24 25.97 10.25
N ASP A 4 5.44 26.37 9.85
CA ASP A 4 5.82 27.71 9.45
C ASP A 4 6.20 27.76 7.96
N ALA A 5 5.79 28.83 7.27
CA ALA A 5 6.06 29.00 5.84
C ALA A 5 7.54 29.28 5.58
N ASP A 6 8.21 30.02 6.45
CA ASP A 6 9.63 30.33 6.30
C ASP A 6 10.49 29.10 6.58
N GLU A 7 10.10 28.28 7.56
CA GLU A 7 10.71 26.97 7.79
C GLU A 7 10.57 26.05 6.56
N PHE A 8 9.39 26.01 5.94
CA PHE A 8 9.21 25.25 4.69
C PHE A 8 10.14 25.76 3.60
N GLU A 9 10.22 27.07 3.41
CA GLU A 9 11.07 27.70 2.40
C GLU A 9 12.55 27.37 2.61
N ARG A 10 13.06 27.53 3.85
CA ARG A 10 14.45 27.19 4.19
C ARG A 10 14.76 25.72 3.89
N LEU A 11 13.88 24.81 4.30
CA LEU A 11 14.07 23.37 4.07
C LEU A 11 13.97 23.01 2.58
N HIS A 12 13.05 23.65 1.84
CA HIS A 12 12.89 23.46 0.41
C HIS A 12 14.15 23.92 -0.35
N HIS A 13 14.65 25.11 -0.03
CA HIS A 13 15.85 25.67 -0.63
C HIS A 13 17.09 24.83 -0.30
N ALA A 14 17.27 24.43 0.96
CA ALA A 14 18.39 23.57 1.36
C ALA A 14 18.41 22.22 0.60
N ARG A 15 17.24 21.66 0.29
CA ARG A 15 17.12 20.38 -0.42
C ARG A 15 17.27 20.52 -1.94
N THR A 16 16.73 21.59 -2.53
CA THR A 16 16.53 21.68 -3.99
C THR A 16 17.38 22.74 -4.68
N GLY A 17 17.98 23.66 -3.91
CA GLY A 17 18.63 24.86 -4.43
C GLY A 17 17.67 25.84 -5.09
N ARG A 18 16.35 25.72 -4.85
CA ARG A 18 15.30 26.54 -5.45
C ARG A 18 14.46 27.21 -4.36
N THR A 19 13.95 28.40 -4.67
CA THR A 19 12.98 29.11 -3.84
C THR A 19 11.59 28.53 -4.03
N ALA A 20 10.83 28.29 -2.96
CA ALA A 20 9.44 27.90 -3.07
C ALA A 20 8.55 29.13 -3.30
N ILE A 21 7.68 29.04 -4.29
CA ILE A 21 6.71 30.10 -4.60
C ILE A 21 5.35 29.65 -4.07
N ARG A 22 4.72 30.50 -3.26
CA ARG A 22 3.36 30.26 -2.78
C ARG A 22 2.39 30.23 -3.95
N ALA A 23 1.78 29.08 -4.20
CA ALA A 23 0.74 28.95 -5.22
C ALA A 23 -0.57 29.58 -4.74
N SER A 24 -1.26 30.30 -5.64
CA SER A 24 -2.61 30.85 -5.38
C SER A 24 -3.71 29.78 -5.45
N ALA A 25 -3.43 28.64 -6.07
CA ALA A 25 -4.33 27.50 -6.17
C ALA A 25 -3.55 26.18 -6.04
N PRO A 26 -4.21 25.08 -5.60
CA PRO A 26 -3.58 23.77 -5.54
C PRO A 26 -3.19 23.25 -6.93
N PHE A 27 -2.14 22.43 -6.98
CA PHE A 27 -1.69 21.79 -8.21
C PHE A 27 -2.83 21.00 -8.89
N PRO A 28 -3.00 21.10 -10.23
CA PRO A 28 -4.03 20.38 -10.95
C PRO A 28 -4.04 18.88 -10.62
N GLY A 29 -5.22 18.35 -10.27
CA GLY A 29 -5.40 16.94 -9.92
C GLY A 29 -5.09 16.57 -8.47
N LEU A 30 -4.49 17.46 -7.66
CA LEU A 30 -4.21 17.19 -6.25
C LEU A 30 -5.48 16.93 -5.43
N ARG A 31 -6.47 17.84 -5.50
CA ARG A 31 -7.74 17.68 -4.78
C ARG A 31 -8.48 16.38 -5.15
N PRO A 32 -8.67 16.04 -6.45
CA PRO A 32 -9.21 14.74 -6.84
C PRO A 32 -8.40 13.55 -6.32
N ALA A 33 -7.07 13.61 -6.34
CA ALA A 33 -6.21 12.53 -5.86
C ALA A 33 -6.39 12.28 -4.37
N LEU A 34 -6.44 13.35 -3.54
CA LEU A 34 -6.69 13.25 -2.11
C LEU A 34 -8.09 12.68 -1.82
N ARG A 35 -9.12 13.11 -2.57
CA ARG A 35 -10.49 12.65 -2.37
C ARG A 35 -10.73 11.20 -2.79
N THR A 36 -10.06 10.75 -3.84
CA THR A 36 -10.35 9.45 -4.48
C THR A 36 -9.25 8.40 -4.29
N GLY A 37 -8.13 8.78 -3.68
CA GLY A 37 -6.93 7.97 -3.61
C GLY A 37 -6.24 7.72 -4.96
N ARG A 38 -6.71 8.34 -6.07
CA ARG A 38 -6.18 8.16 -7.43
C ARG A 38 -5.00 9.11 -7.69
N ALA A 39 -3.90 8.92 -6.97
CA ALA A 39 -2.73 9.78 -7.06
C ALA A 39 -1.70 9.35 -8.14
N LYS A 40 -1.89 8.23 -8.84
CA LYS A 40 -0.87 7.60 -9.71
C LYS A 40 -0.26 8.52 -10.78
N ARG A 41 -1.01 9.51 -11.29
CA ARG A 41 -0.54 10.42 -12.37
C ARG A 41 0.11 11.71 -11.87
N LEU A 42 0.06 12.00 -10.58
CA LEU A 42 0.66 13.24 -10.07
C LEU A 42 2.19 13.19 -10.14
N PRO A 43 2.89 14.23 -10.61
CA PRO A 43 4.33 14.27 -10.45
C PRO A 43 4.65 14.34 -8.94
N ILE A 44 5.48 13.42 -8.46
CA ILE A 44 5.99 13.43 -7.09
C ILE A 44 7.50 13.35 -7.21
N ASP A 45 8.17 14.38 -6.70
CA ASP A 45 9.62 14.39 -6.62
C ASP A 45 10.07 13.47 -5.48
N LEU A 46 10.83 12.44 -5.84
CA LEU A 46 11.48 11.51 -4.92
C LEU A 46 13.01 11.70 -4.92
N GLY A 47 13.47 12.87 -5.38
CA GLY A 47 14.85 13.29 -5.29
C GLY A 47 15.37 13.23 -3.85
N GLY A 48 16.64 12.84 -3.70
CA GLY A 48 17.27 12.60 -2.39
C GLY A 48 17.01 11.22 -1.80
N LEU A 49 16.18 10.39 -2.43
CA LEU A 49 16.01 8.98 -2.06
C LEU A 49 16.87 8.06 -2.95
N THR A 50 17.35 6.98 -2.34
CA THR A 50 18.09 5.90 -3.02
C THR A 50 17.21 5.20 -4.07
N ASP A 51 17.81 4.47 -5.01
CA ASP A 51 17.05 3.67 -5.99
C ASP A 51 16.13 2.64 -5.31
N LEU A 52 16.61 2.01 -4.22
CA LEU A 52 15.83 1.07 -3.42
C LEU A 52 14.58 1.74 -2.84
N GLU A 53 14.75 2.89 -2.18
CA GLU A 53 13.64 3.63 -1.58
C GLU A 53 12.62 4.08 -2.62
N ARG A 54 13.11 4.58 -3.76
CA ARG A 54 12.25 4.96 -4.90
C ARG A 54 11.46 3.76 -5.42
N ALA A 55 12.10 2.61 -5.61
CA ALA A 55 11.43 1.39 -6.08
C ALA A 55 10.31 0.95 -5.12
N VAL A 56 10.58 0.93 -3.80
CA VAL A 56 9.58 0.61 -2.78
C VAL A 56 8.40 1.59 -2.83
N LEU A 57 8.66 2.89 -2.82
CA LEU A 57 7.59 3.90 -2.82
C LEU A 57 6.77 3.88 -4.12
N HIS A 58 7.38 3.57 -5.27
CA HIS A 58 6.66 3.34 -6.52
C HIS A 58 5.77 2.10 -6.46
N ALA A 59 6.24 1.00 -5.86
CA ALA A 59 5.44 -0.21 -5.65
C ALA A 59 4.24 0.07 -4.74
N VAL A 60 4.43 0.76 -3.62
CA VAL A 60 3.35 1.19 -2.70
C VAL A 60 2.31 2.04 -3.41
N ARG A 61 2.76 3.00 -4.22
CA ARG A 61 1.90 3.90 -5.00
C ARG A 61 1.03 3.18 -6.02
N SER A 62 1.36 1.94 -6.38
CA SER A 62 0.56 1.11 -7.28
C SER A 62 -0.60 0.39 -6.59
N ILE A 63 -0.61 0.32 -5.25
CA ILE A 63 -1.66 -0.35 -4.49
C ILE A 63 -2.96 0.46 -4.61
N PRO A 64 -4.08 -0.09 -5.12
CA PRO A 64 -5.33 0.65 -5.26
C PRO A 64 -5.98 0.99 -3.91
N SER A 65 -6.83 2.03 -3.91
CA SER A 65 -7.65 2.37 -2.74
C SER A 65 -8.53 1.22 -2.29
N GLY A 66 -8.64 1.05 -0.97
CA GLY A 66 -9.40 -0.02 -0.34
C GLY A 66 -8.74 -1.40 -0.47
N GLN A 67 -7.45 -1.45 -0.81
CA GLN A 67 -6.66 -2.68 -0.90
C GLN A 67 -5.39 -2.60 -0.07
N LEU A 68 -4.96 -3.73 0.46
CA LEU A 68 -3.73 -3.91 1.23
C LEU A 68 -2.78 -4.88 0.52
N ARG A 69 -1.47 -4.69 0.69
CA ARG A 69 -0.44 -5.64 0.24
C ARG A 69 0.60 -5.85 1.33
N PRO A 70 1.10 -7.10 1.50
CA PRO A 70 2.11 -7.36 2.49
C PRO A 70 3.51 -6.95 1.98
N ILE A 71 4.47 -6.85 2.89
CA ILE A 71 5.85 -6.46 2.57
C ILE A 71 6.51 -7.38 1.54
N THR A 72 6.27 -8.70 1.56
CA THR A 72 6.83 -9.59 0.52
C THR A 72 6.34 -9.25 -0.88
N TRP A 73 5.08 -8.80 -1.00
CA TRP A 73 4.54 -8.31 -2.26
C TRP A 73 5.29 -7.07 -2.74
N LEU A 74 5.59 -6.13 -1.83
CA LEU A 74 6.41 -4.96 -2.16
C LEU A 74 7.82 -5.35 -2.58
N ALA A 75 8.46 -6.29 -1.87
CA ALA A 75 9.80 -6.76 -2.20
C ALA A 75 9.84 -7.28 -3.64
N ARG A 76 8.88 -8.15 -4.01
CA ARG A 76 8.74 -8.66 -5.37
C ARG A 76 8.52 -7.55 -6.40
N GLU A 77 7.61 -6.62 -6.13
CA GLU A 77 7.26 -5.55 -7.07
C GLU A 77 8.38 -4.50 -7.23
N ALA A 78 9.21 -4.34 -6.21
CA ALA A 78 10.40 -3.50 -6.25
C ALA A 78 11.65 -4.25 -6.78
N SER A 79 11.52 -5.53 -7.14
CA SER A 79 12.64 -6.40 -7.55
C SER A 79 13.75 -6.48 -6.49
N LEU A 80 13.36 -6.51 -5.22
CA LEU A 80 14.24 -6.61 -4.06
C LEU A 80 14.15 -8.01 -3.43
N PRO A 81 15.21 -8.47 -2.76
CA PRO A 81 15.11 -9.61 -1.84
C PRO A 81 14.00 -9.36 -0.82
N SER A 82 13.38 -10.43 -0.31
CA SER A 82 12.35 -10.35 0.74
C SER A 82 12.96 -10.01 2.11
N ALA A 83 13.58 -8.83 2.20
CA ALA A 83 14.16 -8.28 3.42
C ALA A 83 13.22 -7.21 3.98
N THR A 84 12.66 -7.47 5.16
CA THR A 84 11.68 -6.59 5.80
C THR A 84 12.25 -5.21 6.13
N ARG A 85 13.46 -5.17 6.70
CA ARG A 85 14.03 -3.93 7.26
C ARG A 85 14.26 -2.81 6.23
N PRO A 86 14.93 -3.03 5.09
CA PRO A 86 15.11 -1.98 4.08
C PRO A 86 13.78 -1.44 3.54
N ILE A 87 12.76 -2.29 3.42
CA ILE A 87 11.43 -1.88 2.98
C ILE A 87 10.78 -0.98 4.02
N VAL A 88 10.80 -1.38 5.30
CA VAL A 88 10.25 -0.58 6.40
C VAL A 88 10.97 0.78 6.51
N GLU A 89 12.29 0.81 6.39
CA GLU A 89 13.08 2.05 6.39
C GLU A 89 12.72 2.96 5.21
N ALA A 90 12.50 2.39 4.02
CA ALA A 90 12.01 3.14 2.86
C ALA A 90 10.59 3.70 3.06
N LEU A 91 9.69 2.92 3.68
CA LEU A 91 8.33 3.39 4.00
C LEU A 91 8.36 4.56 4.99
N ALA A 92 9.22 4.51 6.00
CA ALA A 92 9.38 5.57 7.00
C ALA A 92 9.88 6.89 6.37
N LYS A 93 10.62 6.81 5.26
CA LYS A 93 11.11 7.97 4.49
C LYS A 93 10.11 8.53 3.47
N ASN A 94 8.87 8.04 3.45
CA ASN A 94 7.84 8.53 2.52
C ASN A 94 7.61 10.05 2.71
N PRO A 95 7.96 10.90 1.72
CA PRO A 95 7.87 12.35 1.88
C PRO A 95 6.43 12.88 1.72
N VAL A 96 5.53 12.08 1.14
CA VAL A 96 4.13 12.48 0.87
C VAL A 96 3.15 11.37 1.25
N PRO A 97 2.96 11.10 2.56
CA PRO A 97 1.92 10.21 3.03
C PRO A 97 0.55 10.56 2.44
N VAL A 98 -0.33 9.56 2.30
CA VAL A 98 -1.63 9.63 1.59
C VAL A 98 -1.49 9.58 0.07
N LEU A 99 -0.64 10.41 -0.54
CA LEU A 99 -0.39 10.36 -1.99
C LEU A 99 0.45 9.14 -2.39
N ILE A 100 1.44 8.81 -1.56
CA ILE A 100 2.05 7.48 -1.52
C ILE A 100 1.42 6.76 -0.31
N PRO A 101 0.52 5.80 -0.55
CA PRO A 101 -0.41 5.29 0.47
C PRO A 101 0.24 4.16 1.30
N CYS A 102 1.27 4.46 2.08
CA CYS A 102 1.96 3.46 2.89
C CYS A 102 1.07 2.82 3.98
N HIS A 103 -0.05 3.43 4.38
CA HIS A 103 -1.05 2.82 5.27
C HIS A 103 -1.71 1.57 4.67
N ARG A 104 -1.53 1.33 3.36
CA ARG A 104 -1.99 0.14 2.63
C ARG A 104 -1.00 -1.03 2.71
N VAL A 105 0.12 -0.88 3.43
CA VAL A 105 1.14 -1.91 3.58
C VAL A 105 0.92 -2.68 4.89
N THR A 106 1.08 -3.99 4.84
CA THR A 106 0.99 -4.89 6.01
C THR A 106 2.21 -5.80 6.10
N TYR A 107 2.34 -6.50 7.22
CA TYR A 107 3.12 -7.73 7.28
C TYR A 107 2.32 -8.90 6.66
N GLU A 108 2.93 -10.08 6.52
CA GLU A 108 2.30 -11.26 5.89
C GLU A 108 1.00 -11.71 6.58
N GLY A 109 0.89 -11.51 7.90
CA GLY A 109 -0.31 -11.81 8.68
C GLY A 109 -1.40 -10.74 8.60
N GLY A 110 -1.25 -9.70 7.78
CA GLY A 110 -2.24 -8.62 7.65
C GLY A 110 -2.14 -7.53 8.71
N ALA A 111 -1.26 -7.67 9.71
CA ALA A 111 -0.95 -6.60 10.66
C ALA A 111 -0.43 -5.35 9.92
N PRO A 112 -0.96 -4.14 10.18
CA PRO A 112 -0.51 -2.91 9.54
C PRO A 112 0.99 -2.62 9.72
N CYS A 113 1.62 -2.09 8.67
CA CYS A 113 2.98 -1.55 8.70
C CYS A 113 2.91 -0.02 8.70
N ASP A 114 2.69 0.59 9.87
CA ASP A 114 2.50 2.04 10.02
C ASP A 114 3.82 2.80 10.20
N ALA A 115 4.88 2.39 9.49
CA ALA A 115 6.24 2.94 9.63
C ALA A 115 6.35 4.45 9.34
N ALA A 116 5.42 5.02 8.58
CA ALA A 116 5.40 6.44 8.20
C ALA A 116 4.48 7.30 9.06
N TYR A 117 3.78 6.72 10.04
CA TYR A 117 2.70 7.38 10.76
C TYR A 117 2.94 7.37 12.27
N ALA A 118 2.51 8.43 12.94
CA ALA A 118 2.39 8.46 14.39
C ALA A 118 0.94 8.18 14.81
N GLY A 119 0.77 7.49 15.94
CA GLY A 119 -0.54 7.23 16.53
C GLY A 119 -1.50 6.48 15.61
N ARG A 120 -2.78 6.90 15.59
CA ARG A 120 -3.88 6.20 14.89
C ARG A 120 -4.15 6.69 13.46
N VAL A 121 -3.21 7.41 12.85
CA VAL A 121 -3.41 7.97 11.50
C VAL A 121 -3.60 6.87 10.45
N GLY A 122 -2.82 5.79 10.53
CA GLY A 122 -2.96 4.64 9.62
C GLY A 122 -4.36 4.02 9.68
N ASP A 123 -4.90 3.84 10.89
CA ASP A 123 -6.25 3.29 11.10
C ASP A 123 -7.34 4.16 10.51
N ALA A 124 -7.27 5.47 10.75
CA ALA A 124 -8.22 6.43 10.21
C ALA A 124 -8.23 6.42 8.66
N LEU A 125 -7.04 6.34 8.05
CA LEU A 125 -6.92 6.25 6.58
C LEU A 125 -7.49 4.94 6.04
N ARG A 126 -7.17 3.79 6.65
CA ARG A 126 -7.73 2.50 6.25
C ARG A 126 -9.25 2.46 6.39
N SER A 127 -9.78 3.00 7.48
CA SER A 127 -11.22 3.12 7.72
C SER A 127 -11.91 4.00 6.67
N ALA A 128 -11.31 5.16 6.34
CA ALA A 128 -11.82 6.06 5.30
C ALA A 128 -11.85 5.42 3.90
N GLU A 129 -10.99 4.42 3.65
CA GLU A 129 -10.98 3.64 2.42
C GLU A 129 -11.92 2.41 2.43
N GLY A 130 -12.66 2.21 3.52
CA GLY A 130 -13.56 1.08 3.70
C GLY A 130 -12.84 -0.26 3.83
N ILE A 131 -11.63 -0.25 4.40
CA ILE A 131 -10.87 -1.47 4.68
C ILE A 131 -11.34 -2.03 6.03
N ASP A 132 -11.99 -3.19 5.97
CA ASP A 132 -12.46 -3.92 7.14
C ASP A 132 -11.30 -4.70 7.78
N MET A 133 -10.62 -4.04 8.73
CA MET A 133 -9.49 -4.63 9.45
C MET A 133 -9.91 -5.78 10.37
N HIS A 134 -11.12 -5.74 10.92
CA HIS A 134 -11.62 -6.80 11.80
C HIS A 134 -11.80 -8.11 11.03
N ARG A 135 -12.41 -8.05 9.84
CA ARG A 135 -12.53 -9.22 8.98
C ARG A 135 -11.19 -9.80 8.55
N LEU A 136 -10.18 -8.96 8.34
CA LEU A 136 -8.83 -9.45 8.03
C LEU A 136 -8.22 -10.19 9.20
N GLU A 137 -8.36 -9.65 10.41
CA GLU A 137 -7.93 -10.31 11.63
C GLU A 137 -8.63 -11.66 11.82
N GLU A 138 -9.95 -11.74 11.63
CA GLU A 138 -10.71 -13.00 11.68
C GLU A 138 -10.21 -14.04 10.66
N LEU A 139 -9.81 -13.60 9.46
CA LEU A 139 -9.23 -14.49 8.45
C LEU A 139 -7.87 -14.99 8.90
N THR A 140 -6.99 -14.09 9.34
CA THR A 140 -5.65 -14.43 9.85
C THR A 140 -5.72 -15.36 11.04
N LEU A 141 -6.63 -15.14 12.00
CA LEU A 141 -6.83 -16.02 13.17
C LEU A 141 -7.25 -17.45 12.76
N ARG A 142 -7.96 -17.58 11.63
CA ARG A 142 -8.29 -18.88 11.02
C ARG A 142 -7.16 -19.44 10.13
N GLY A 143 -6.02 -18.76 10.07
CA GLY A 143 -4.87 -19.09 9.22
C GLY A 143 -5.02 -18.66 7.77
N ALA A 144 -6.07 -17.94 7.40
CA ALA A 144 -6.33 -17.56 6.01
C ALA A 144 -5.66 -16.22 5.66
N VAL A 145 -4.65 -16.26 4.79
CA VAL A 145 -3.99 -15.04 4.24
C VAL A 145 -4.37 -14.78 2.79
N PHE A 146 -5.00 -15.75 2.13
CA PHE A 146 -5.56 -15.62 0.78
C PHE A 146 -7.03 -16.07 0.76
N LEU A 147 -7.78 -15.52 -0.20
CA LEU A 147 -9.15 -15.91 -0.50
C LEU A 147 -9.28 -16.32 -1.96
N GLY A 148 -9.84 -17.49 -2.19
CA GLY A 148 -10.24 -18.01 -3.50
C GLY A 148 -11.74 -17.97 -3.74
N SER A 149 -12.11 -18.04 -5.02
CA SER A 149 -13.48 -18.28 -5.47
C SER A 149 -13.60 -19.69 -6.04
N ASP A 150 -14.47 -20.52 -5.49
CA ASP A 150 -14.75 -21.88 -5.97
C ASP A 150 -15.32 -21.92 -7.40
N THR A 151 -16.02 -20.86 -7.81
CA THR A 151 -16.61 -20.68 -9.14
C THR A 151 -15.55 -20.36 -10.21
N THR A 152 -14.61 -19.47 -9.92
CA THR A 152 -13.63 -19.02 -10.93
C THR A 152 -12.27 -19.71 -10.81
N ARG A 153 -12.03 -20.41 -9.70
CA ARG A 153 -10.74 -21.01 -9.32
C ARG A 153 -9.58 -20.01 -9.37
N ILE A 154 -9.82 -18.81 -8.84
CA ILE A 154 -8.82 -17.74 -8.71
C ILE A 154 -8.64 -17.44 -7.22
N TYR A 155 -7.39 -17.36 -6.74
CA TYR A 155 -7.09 -16.86 -5.40
C TYR A 155 -6.44 -15.48 -5.42
N CYS A 156 -6.69 -14.71 -4.36
CA CYS A 156 -6.37 -13.30 -4.23
C CYS A 156 -5.88 -12.95 -2.81
N HIS A 157 -5.27 -11.78 -2.64
CA HIS A 157 -5.24 -11.13 -1.33
C HIS A 157 -6.67 -10.77 -0.89
N PRO A 158 -7.01 -10.83 0.42
CA PRO A 158 -8.39 -10.70 0.89
C PRO A 158 -9.05 -9.36 0.55
N THR A 159 -8.27 -8.27 0.48
CA THR A 159 -8.74 -6.93 0.14
C THR A 159 -8.74 -6.64 -1.37
N CYS A 160 -8.33 -7.59 -2.22
CA CYS A 160 -8.39 -7.45 -3.68
C CYS A 160 -9.82 -7.14 -4.13
N ALA A 161 -9.97 -6.25 -5.12
CA ALA A 161 -11.28 -5.94 -5.70
C ALA A 161 -12.04 -7.18 -6.22
N HIS A 162 -11.32 -8.21 -6.68
CA HIS A 162 -11.94 -9.48 -7.07
C HIS A 162 -12.37 -10.30 -5.85
N ALA A 163 -11.52 -10.40 -4.81
CA ALA A 163 -11.86 -11.11 -3.58
C ALA A 163 -13.08 -10.52 -2.87
N ARG A 164 -13.16 -9.19 -2.81
CA ARG A 164 -14.27 -8.46 -2.18
C ARG A 164 -15.63 -8.69 -2.85
N ARG A 165 -15.65 -9.16 -4.10
CA ARG A 165 -16.87 -9.49 -4.84
C ARG A 165 -17.30 -10.96 -4.71
N ILE A 166 -16.47 -11.82 -4.12
CA ILE A 166 -16.83 -13.22 -3.88
C ILE A 166 -17.87 -13.25 -2.76
N THR A 167 -19.04 -13.83 -3.01
CA THR A 167 -20.06 -14.04 -1.96
C THR A 167 -19.55 -15.05 -0.93
N ARG A 168 -20.00 -14.93 0.33
CA ARG A 168 -19.52 -15.79 1.43
C ARG A 168 -19.56 -17.29 1.13
N PRO A 169 -20.62 -17.86 0.50
CA PRO A 169 -20.67 -19.30 0.20
C PRO A 169 -19.59 -19.77 -0.76
N HIS A 170 -19.06 -18.88 -1.60
CA HIS A 170 -18.08 -19.18 -2.64
C HIS A 170 -16.63 -18.84 -2.23
N GLN A 171 -16.42 -18.36 -1.00
CA GLN A 171 -15.10 -18.03 -0.49
C GLN A 171 -14.38 -19.28 0.00
N VAL A 172 -13.18 -19.51 -0.54
CA VAL A 172 -12.30 -20.60 -0.11
C VAL A 172 -11.01 -20.00 0.49
N PRO A 173 -10.80 -20.08 1.81
CA PRO A 173 -9.60 -19.55 2.44
C PRO A 173 -8.38 -20.43 2.18
N PHE A 174 -7.20 -19.80 2.05
CA PHE A 174 -5.92 -20.50 1.93
C PHE A 174 -4.86 -19.91 2.85
N ARG A 175 -4.02 -20.78 3.43
CA ARG A 175 -2.88 -20.41 4.29
C ARG A 175 -1.66 -20.05 3.48
N THR A 176 -1.41 -20.77 2.38
CA THR A 176 -0.31 -20.48 1.48
C THR A 176 -0.78 -20.42 0.04
N ALA A 177 0.03 -19.78 -0.80
CA ALA A 177 -0.16 -19.82 -2.24
C ALA A 177 0.10 -21.23 -2.82
N GLY A 178 0.87 -22.07 -2.13
CA GLY A 178 1.06 -23.48 -2.46
C GLY A 178 -0.23 -24.29 -2.32
N ASP A 179 -0.93 -24.15 -1.19
CA ASP A 179 -2.19 -24.85 -0.91
C ASP A 179 -3.24 -24.51 -1.99
N ALA A 180 -3.34 -23.23 -2.35
CA ALA A 180 -4.26 -22.78 -3.38
C ALA A 180 -3.96 -23.43 -4.74
N ARG A 181 -2.67 -23.51 -5.13
CA ARG A 181 -2.26 -24.12 -6.40
C ARG A 181 -2.52 -25.63 -6.41
N GLN A 182 -2.20 -26.33 -5.32
CA GLN A 182 -2.47 -27.76 -5.18
C GLN A 182 -3.98 -28.05 -5.26
N ALA A 183 -4.82 -27.15 -4.73
CA ALA A 183 -6.27 -27.21 -4.86
C ALA A 183 -6.82 -26.79 -6.25
N GLY A 184 -5.95 -26.52 -7.23
CA GLY A 184 -6.32 -26.18 -8.60
C GLY A 184 -6.66 -24.71 -8.84
N TYR A 185 -6.27 -23.79 -7.94
CA TYR A 185 -6.52 -22.36 -8.09
C TYR A 185 -5.33 -21.65 -8.75
N ARG A 186 -5.63 -20.71 -9.65
CA ARG A 186 -4.62 -19.82 -10.23
C ARG A 186 -4.53 -18.49 -9.48
N ALA A 187 -3.34 -17.89 -9.47
CA ALA A 187 -3.13 -16.58 -8.88
C ALA A 187 -3.89 -15.49 -9.67
N CYS A 188 -4.50 -14.55 -8.96
CA CYS A 188 -5.15 -13.39 -9.57
C CYS A 188 -4.13 -12.50 -10.28
N LYS A 189 -4.38 -12.20 -11.56
CA LYS A 189 -3.54 -11.30 -12.36
C LYS A 189 -3.60 -9.83 -11.92
N SER A 190 -4.66 -9.42 -11.21
CA SER A 190 -4.83 -8.04 -10.74
C SER A 190 -4.05 -7.79 -9.44
N CYS A 191 -4.31 -8.56 -8.38
CA CYS A 191 -3.59 -8.38 -7.12
C CYS A 191 -2.24 -9.06 -7.09
N ARG A 192 -1.98 -10.02 -8.00
CA ARG A 192 -0.73 -10.77 -8.12
C ARG A 192 -0.27 -11.28 -6.76
N PRO A 193 -1.04 -12.16 -6.08
CA PRO A 193 -0.67 -12.62 -4.75
C PRO A 193 0.72 -13.27 -4.80
N ALA A 194 1.64 -12.78 -3.96
CA ALA A 194 3.00 -13.28 -3.92
C ALA A 194 3.05 -14.60 -3.15
N THR A 195 3.82 -15.56 -3.66
CA THR A 195 4.27 -16.72 -2.90
C THR A 195 5.42 -16.25 -2.01
N VAL A 196 5.34 -16.51 -0.71
CA VAL A 196 6.54 -16.80 0.08
C VAL A 196 6.76 -18.31 -0.01
#